data_AF-G4YJ46-F1
#
_entry.id   AF-G4YJ46-F1
#
_cell.length_a   1.000
_cell.length_b   1.000
_cell.length_c   1.000
_cell.angle_alpha   90.00
_cell.angle_beta   90.00
_cell.angle_gamma   90.00
#
_symmetry.space_group_name_H-M   'P 1'
#
loop_
_entity.id
_entity.type
_entity.pdbx_description
1 polymer ?
#
loop_
_entity_poly.entity_id
_entity_poly.type
_entity_poly.pdbx_seq_one_letter_code
_entity_poly.pdbx_strand_id
1 'polypeptide(L)'
;MNRSKDKDDKERYLTYSITVKHGDMDKGTQDGVVTKKMPKFTDGGTKEFLEWVYHFNQLAKMKEWSAEDKFRNARVLLEGDLLDQLDQQLIAGDDDVRMDDKEFNSALYKASVVVMPVFHYIGGQTKFH
;
A
#
# COMPACT_ATOMS: atom_id res chain seq x y z
N MET A 1 30.26 -16.96 -9.92
CA MET A 1 29.90 -16.19 -8.71
C MET A 1 28.44 -16.47 -8.40
N ASN A 2 28.16 -17.29 -7.38
CA ASN A 2 26.80 -17.65 -6.99
C ASN A 2 26.41 -16.78 -5.80
N ARG A 3 26.00 -15.53 -6.08
CA ARG A 3 25.61 -14.57 -5.04
C ARG A 3 24.13 -14.80 -4.74
N SER A 4 23.90 -15.40 -3.58
CA SER A 4 22.65 -15.63 -2.83
C SER A 4 21.41 -14.86 -3.32
N LYS A 5 20.59 -15.48 -4.18
CA LYS A 5 19.23 -15.01 -4.54
C LYS A 5 18.28 -14.89 -3.34
N ASP A 6 18.52 -15.66 -2.28
CA ASP A 6 17.59 -15.81 -1.15
C ASP A 6 17.51 -14.60 -0.20
N LYS A 7 18.53 -13.72 -0.17
CA LYS A 7 18.52 -12.53 0.69
C LYS A 7 17.73 -11.37 0.06
N ASP A 8 17.88 -11.19 -1.24
CA ASP A 8 17.21 -10.14 -2.02
C ASP A 8 15.69 -10.34 -2.01
N ASP A 9 15.22 -11.59 -2.13
CA ASP A 9 13.79 -11.91 -2.13
C ASP A 9 13.11 -11.68 -0.77
N LYS A 10 13.85 -11.65 0.35
CA LYS A 10 13.27 -11.41 1.69
C LYS A 10 13.10 -9.93 2.00
N GLU A 11 13.97 -9.06 1.49
CA GLU A 11 13.88 -7.61 1.68
C GLU A 11 12.73 -6.98 0.87
N ARG A 12 12.25 -7.69 -0.16
CA ARG A 12 11.13 -7.29 -1.02
C ARG A 12 9.76 -7.49 -0.40
N TYR A 13 9.62 -8.14 0.75
CA TYR A 13 8.30 -8.39 1.35
C TYR A 13 8.28 -8.11 2.85
N LEU A 14 7.21 -7.46 3.31
CA LEU A 14 6.87 -7.35 4.73
C LEU A 14 5.77 -8.36 5.06
N THR A 15 5.91 -9.05 6.21
CA THR A 15 4.93 -10.03 6.68
C THR A 15 4.08 -9.43 7.78
N TYR A 16 2.76 -9.47 7.60
CA TYR A 16 1.78 -8.97 8.55
C TYR A 16 0.98 -10.14 9.13
N SER A 17 1.00 -10.26 10.46
CA SER A 17 0.16 -11.23 11.18
C SER A 17 -1.22 -10.63 11.47
N ILE A 18 -2.28 -11.31 11.05
CA ILE A 18 -3.68 -10.90 11.20
C ILE A 18 -4.34 -11.89 12.16
N THR A 19 -4.88 -11.40 13.27
CA THR A 19 -5.66 -12.23 14.20
C THR A 19 -7.09 -12.29 13.70
N VAL A 20 -7.52 -13.48 13.25
CA VAL A 20 -8.88 -13.76 12.84
C VAL A 20 -9.61 -14.41 14.00
N LYS A 21 -10.54 -13.68 14.61
CA LYS A 21 -11.46 -14.26 15.59
C LYS A 21 -12.53 -15.02 14.83
N HIS A 22 -12.51 -16.35 14.86
CA HIS A 22 -13.64 -17.14 14.38
C HIS A 22 -14.76 -17.04 15.43
N GLY A 23 -15.84 -16.37 15.08
CA GLY A 23 -17.05 -16.28 15.90
C GLY A 23 -17.85 -17.57 15.82
N ASP A 24 -17.32 -18.68 16.33
CA ASP A 24 -18.12 -19.88 16.59
C ASP A 24 -18.59 -19.85 18.04
N MET A 25 -19.85 -19.46 18.25
CA MET A 25 -20.46 -19.25 19.57
C MET A 25 -20.70 -20.53 20.37
N ASP A 26 -20.30 -21.72 19.90
CA ASP A 26 -20.63 -22.98 20.57
C ASP A 26 -19.42 -23.84 20.99
N LYS A 27 -18.20 -23.50 20.55
CA LYS A 27 -16.99 -24.26 20.92
C LYS A 27 -15.78 -23.33 20.99
N GLY A 28 -15.51 -22.79 22.18
CA GLY A 28 -14.28 -22.10 22.62
C GLY A 28 -13.47 -21.39 21.53
N THR A 29 -13.52 -20.06 21.52
CA THR A 29 -12.81 -19.16 20.59
C THR A 29 -11.41 -19.66 20.23
N GLN A 30 -11.23 -20.16 19.00
CA GLN A 30 -9.92 -20.39 18.40
C GLN A 30 -9.55 -19.15 17.60
N ASP A 31 -8.75 -18.28 18.20
CA ASP A 31 -8.11 -17.18 17.47
C ASP A 31 -7.11 -17.78 16.47
N GLY A 32 -7.39 -17.63 15.18
CA GLY A 32 -6.47 -18.04 14.12
C GLY A 32 -5.53 -16.90 13.74
N VAL A 33 -4.22 -17.13 13.72
CA VAL A 33 -3.25 -16.15 13.21
C VAL A 33 -2.96 -16.44 11.75
N VAL A 34 -3.38 -15.55 10.85
CA VAL A 34 -3.08 -15.61 9.42
C VAL A 34 -1.91 -14.69 9.10
N THR A 35 -0.87 -15.19 8.44
CA THR A 35 0.25 -14.37 7.97
C THR A 35 0.04 -13.97 6.51
N LYS A 36 0.02 -12.66 6.22
CA LYS A 36 -0.04 -12.13 4.85
C LYS A 36 1.27 -11.45 4.49
N LYS A 37 1.87 -11.83 3.37
CA LYS A 37 3.03 -11.13 2.79
C LYS A 37 2.55 -9.98 1.92
N MET A 38 3.19 -8.83 2.07
CA MET A 38 2.96 -7.63 1.26
C MET A 38 4.28 -7.26 0.57
N PRO A 39 4.34 -7.24 -0.77
CA PRO A 39 5.54 -6.80 -1.46
C PRO A 39 5.79 -5.31 -1.22
N LYS A 40 7.06 -4.94 -1.13
CA LYS A 40 7.48 -3.56 -1.36
C LYS A 40 7.31 -3.22 -2.84
N PHE A 41 6.99 -1.98 -3.13
CA PHE A 41 6.96 -1.46 -4.48
C PHE A 41 8.24 -0.64 -4.70
N THR A 42 9.15 -1.20 -5.49
CA THR A 42 10.48 -0.62 -5.74
C THR A 42 10.61 -0.07 -7.16
N ASP A 43 10.05 -0.81 -8.12
CA ASP A 43 9.97 -0.44 -9.53
C ASP A 43 8.85 -1.28 -10.17
N GLY A 44 8.21 -0.76 -11.22
CA GLY A 44 7.10 -1.42 -11.88
C GLY A 44 6.29 -0.49 -12.77
N GLY A 45 5.52 -1.07 -13.67
CA GLY A 45 4.59 -0.32 -14.51
C GLY A 45 3.30 0.04 -13.78
N THR A 46 2.46 0.78 -14.50
CA THR A 46 1.12 1.18 -14.05
C THR A 46 0.28 0.00 -13.56
N LYS A 47 0.37 -1.15 -14.23
CA LYS A 47 -0.41 -2.34 -13.88
C LYS A 47 0.04 -2.94 -12.55
N GLU A 48 1.35 -3.12 -12.40
CA GLU A 48 1.97 -3.65 -11.18
C GLU A 48 1.67 -2.74 -9.99
N PHE A 49 1.68 -1.42 -10.19
CA PHE A 49 1.29 -0.47 -9.14
C PHE A 49 -0.18 -0.60 -8.74
N LEU A 50 -1.11 -0.73 -9.70
CA LEU A 50 -2.53 -0.92 -9.40
C LEU A 50 -2.80 -2.22 -8.64
N GLU A 51 -2.13 -3.31 -9.03
CA GLU A 51 -2.19 -4.58 -8.30
C GLU A 51 -1.63 -4.43 -6.87
N TRP A 52 -0.52 -3.70 -6.72
CA TRP A 52 0.04 -3.38 -5.40
C TRP A 52 -0.93 -2.57 -4.54
N VAL A 53 -1.51 -1.50 -5.06
CA VAL A 53 -2.51 -0.66 -4.35
C VAL A 53 -3.72 -1.49 -3.95
N TYR A 54 -4.19 -2.38 -4.82
CA TYR A 54 -5.28 -3.29 -4.50
C TYR A 54 -4.92 -4.18 -3.31
N HIS A 55 -3.75 -4.84 -3.33
CA HIS A 55 -3.33 -5.72 -2.24
C HIS A 55 -3.08 -4.97 -0.92
N PHE A 56 -2.55 -3.75 -1.00
CA PHE A 56 -2.34 -2.84 0.12
C PHE A 56 -3.68 -2.49 0.78
N ASN A 57 -4.67 -2.05 0.01
CA ASN A 57 -5.99 -1.68 0.53
C ASN A 57 -6.73 -2.88 1.16
N GLN A 58 -6.58 -4.08 0.57
CA GLN A 58 -7.11 -5.31 1.17
C GLN A 58 -6.43 -5.64 2.51
N LEU A 59 -5.11 -5.47 2.61
CA LEU A 59 -4.39 -5.65 3.87
C LEU A 59 -4.83 -4.62 4.91
N ALA A 60 -4.90 -3.34 4.54
CA ALA A 60 -5.35 -2.27 5.41
C ALA A 60 -6.75 -2.53 5.97
N LYS A 61 -7.67 -3.01 5.13
CA LYS A 61 -9.02 -3.40 5.55
C LYS A 61 -9.01 -4.58 6.53
N MET A 62 -8.22 -5.62 6.26
CA MET A 62 -8.12 -6.79 7.16
C MET A 62 -7.48 -6.47 8.50
N LYS A 63 -6.58 -5.48 8.53
CA LYS A 63 -5.88 -5.02 9.74
C LYS A 63 -6.60 -3.87 10.45
N GLU A 64 -7.72 -3.41 9.89
CA GLU A 64 -8.48 -2.25 10.38
C GLU A 64 -7.60 -1.01 10.56
N TRP A 65 -6.69 -0.79 9.61
CA TRP A 65 -5.76 0.34 9.65
C TRP A 65 -6.50 1.67 9.55
N SER A 66 -6.15 2.58 10.47
CA SER A 66 -6.49 3.99 10.36
C SER A 66 -5.79 4.63 9.15
N ALA A 67 -6.19 5.85 8.77
CA ALA A 67 -5.52 6.60 7.72
C ALA A 67 -4.03 6.83 8.04
N GLU A 68 -3.72 7.11 9.31
CA GLU A 68 -2.34 7.26 9.80
C GLU A 68 -1.55 5.94 9.71
N ASP A 69 -2.17 4.80 10.03
CA ASP A 69 -1.53 3.49 9.86
C ASP A 69 -1.24 3.20 8.39
N LYS A 70 -2.18 3.50 7.49
CA LYS A 70 -1.96 3.34 6.04
C LYS A 70 -0.77 4.18 5.58
N PHE A 71 -0.71 5.44 6.00
CA PHE A 71 0.40 6.32 5.68
C PHE A 71 1.75 5.75 6.15
N ARG A 72 1.85 5.38 7.43
CA ARG A 72 3.09 4.84 8.02
C ARG A 72 3.52 3.55 7.31
N ASN A 73 2.58 2.66 7.01
CA ASN A 73 2.88 1.40 6.33
C ASN A 73 3.23 1.61 4.85
N ALA A 74 2.58 2.57 4.17
CA ALA A 74 2.91 2.91 2.79
C ALA A 74 4.35 3.42 2.66
N ARG A 75 4.81 4.30 3.56
CA ARG A 75 6.21 4.79 3.56
C ARG A 75 7.25 3.69 3.76
N VAL A 76 6.89 2.59 4.42
CA VAL A 76 7.77 1.43 4.62
C VAL A 76 7.73 0.48 3.41
N LEU A 77 6.61 0.46 2.68
CA LEU A 77 6.39 -0.44 1.57
C LEU A 77 6.71 0.18 0.20
N LEU A 78 6.80 1.49 0.09
CA LEU A 78 7.22 2.20 -1.12
C LEU A 78 8.71 2.53 -1.04
N GLU A 79 9.41 2.45 -2.16
CA GLU A 79 10.81 2.86 -2.27
C GLU A 79 11.02 3.73 -3.53
N GLY A 80 12.17 4.42 -3.58
CA GLY A 80 12.59 5.21 -4.74
C GLY A 80 11.69 6.42 -5.03
N ASP A 81 11.62 6.80 -6.30
CA ASP A 81 10.96 8.03 -6.77
C ASP A 81 9.50 8.14 -6.32
N LEU A 82 8.80 7.01 -6.17
CA LEU A 82 7.40 7.02 -5.73
C LEU A 82 7.26 7.38 -4.26
N LEU A 83 8.17 6.93 -3.40
CA LEU A 83 8.20 7.34 -2.00
C LEU A 83 8.54 8.84 -1.91
N ASP A 84 9.54 9.29 -2.66
CA ASP A 84 9.96 10.69 -2.67
C ASP A 84 8.84 11.62 -3.14
N GLN A 85 8.11 11.23 -4.20
CA GLN A 85 6.96 11.98 -4.69
C GLN A 85 5.79 11.94 -3.71
N LEU A 86 5.55 10.80 -3.05
CA LEU A 86 4.54 10.73 -2.01
C LEU A 86 4.88 11.71 -0.87
N ASP A 87 6.10 11.66 -0.32
CA ASP A 87 6.53 12.59 0.74
C ASP A 87 6.42 14.06 0.31
N GLN A 88 6.72 14.40 -0.96
CA GLN A 88 6.50 15.76 -1.48
C GLN A 88 5.02 16.17 -1.51
N GLN A 89 4.12 15.29 -1.93
CA GLN A 89 2.67 15.58 -1.94
C GLN A 89 2.12 15.76 -0.52
N LEU A 90 2.74 15.11 0.46
CA LEU A 90 2.34 15.14 1.86
C LEU A 90 2.86 16.38 2.59
N ILE A 91 4.12 16.77 2.33
CA ILE A 91 4.72 18.02 2.85
C ILE A 91 4.03 19.26 2.28
N ALA A 92 3.53 19.17 1.04
CA ALA A 92 2.74 20.24 0.43
C ALA A 92 1.29 20.33 0.95
N GLY A 93 0.86 19.37 1.78
CA GLY A 93 -0.41 19.40 2.50
C GLY A 93 -0.35 20.30 3.74
N ASP A 94 -1.52 20.68 4.27
CA ASP A 94 -1.61 21.49 5.49
C ASP A 94 -1.21 20.64 6.71
N ASP A 95 -0.16 21.06 7.43
CA ASP A 95 0.53 20.31 8.49
C ASP A 95 -0.37 20.05 9.72
N ASP A 96 -1.50 20.76 9.81
CA ASP A 96 -2.40 20.75 10.98
C ASP A 96 -3.64 19.83 10.80
N VAL A 97 -3.80 19.19 9.63
CA VAL A 97 -4.92 18.27 9.35
C VAL A 97 -4.45 16.83 9.51
N ARG A 98 -5.08 16.11 10.46
CA ARG A 98 -4.96 14.64 10.53
C ARG A 98 -5.32 14.05 9.18
N MET A 99 -4.32 13.50 8.49
CA MET A 99 -4.47 12.91 7.17
C MET A 99 -5.63 11.93 7.15
N ASP A 100 -6.63 12.21 6.31
CA ASP A 100 -7.75 11.31 6.09
C ASP A 100 -7.48 10.32 4.93
N ASP A 101 -8.37 9.33 4.79
CA ASP A 101 -8.24 8.31 3.74
C ASP A 101 -8.28 8.89 2.32
N LYS A 102 -9.02 9.98 2.10
CA LYS A 102 -9.14 10.61 0.77
C LYS A 102 -7.87 11.38 0.43
N GLU A 103 -7.32 12.09 1.40
CA GLU A 103 -6.05 12.82 1.27
C GLU A 103 -4.91 11.86 0.99
N PHE A 104 -4.82 10.75 1.73
CA PHE A 104 -3.83 9.72 1.47
C PHE A 104 -3.95 9.14 0.05
N ASN A 105 -5.14 8.71 -0.35
CA ASN A 105 -5.35 8.16 -1.70
C ASN A 105 -5.07 9.19 -2.80
N SER A 106 -5.41 10.46 -2.57
CA SER A 106 -5.13 11.57 -3.49
C SER A 106 -3.63 11.82 -3.64
N ALA A 107 -2.88 11.87 -2.53
CA ALA A 107 -1.44 12.04 -2.54
C ALA A 107 -0.74 10.87 -3.25
N LEU A 108 -1.15 9.63 -2.94
CA LEU A 108 -0.62 8.44 -3.59
C LEU A 108 -0.89 8.41 -5.10
N TYR A 109 -2.10 8.81 -5.51
CA TYR A 109 -2.44 8.95 -6.93
C TYR A 109 -1.59 10.01 -7.62
N LYS A 110 -1.46 11.21 -7.04
CA LYS A 110 -0.64 12.29 -7.62
C LYS A 110 0.82 11.89 -7.76
N ALA A 111 1.38 11.25 -6.73
CA ALA A 111 2.74 10.70 -6.79
C ALA A 111 2.88 9.68 -7.93
N SER A 112 1.91 8.78 -8.08
CA SER A 112 1.92 7.79 -9.17
C SER A 112 1.84 8.41 -10.56
N VAL A 113 1.10 9.52 -10.74
CA VAL A 113 1.02 10.21 -12.04
C VAL A 113 2.34 10.87 -12.41
N VAL A 114 3.08 11.40 -11.44
CA VAL A 114 4.41 12.01 -11.69
C VAL A 114 5.43 10.93 -12.08
N VAL A 115 5.48 9.83 -11.35
CA VAL A 115 6.46 8.75 -11.59
C VAL A 115 6.08 7.90 -12.81
N MET A 116 4.79 7.66 -13.01
CA MET A 116 4.24 6.81 -14.07
C MET A 116 3.18 7.56 -14.88
N PRO A 117 3.56 8.49 -15.78
CA PRO A 117 2.62 9.37 -16.49
C PRO A 117 1.62 8.65 -17.41
N VAL A 118 1.81 7.35 -17.68
CA VAL A 118 0.84 6.52 -18.40
C VAL A 118 -0.53 6.46 -17.67
N PHE A 119 -0.59 6.71 -16.35
CA PHE A 119 -1.84 6.90 -15.62
C PHE A 119 -2.74 8.00 -16.21
N HIS A 120 -2.15 9.06 -16.77
CA HIS A 120 -2.90 10.19 -17.32
C HIS A 120 -3.65 9.84 -18.60
N TYR A 121 -3.14 8.89 -19.39
CA TYR A 121 -3.76 8.49 -20.67
C TYR A 121 -4.97 7.56 -20.51
N ILE A 122 -5.03 6.79 -19.40
CA ILE A 122 -6.16 5.88 -19.14
C ILE A 122 -7.34 6.64 -18.50
N GLY A 123 -7.06 7.63 -17.64
CA GLY A 123 -8.09 8.49 -17.05
C GLY A 123 -8.74 9.50 -18.01
N GLY A 124 -8.09 9.83 -19.12
CA GLY A 124 -8.61 10.77 -20.14
C GLY A 124 -9.68 10.20 -21.07
N GLN A 125 -9.96 8.89 -21.02
CA GLN A 125 -10.93 8.21 -21.90
C GLN A 125 -12.24 7.83 -21.21
N THR A 126 -12.32 7.82 -19.88
CA THR A 126 -13.57 7.57 -19.15
C THR A 126 -14.27 8.90 -18.84
N LYS A 127 -14.91 9.47 -19.86
CA LYS A 127 -16.07 10.36 -19.62
C LYS A 127 -17.21 9.49 -19.10
N PHE A 128 -17.50 9.56 -17.80
CA PHE A 128 -18.81 9.15 -17.30
C PHE A 128 -19.82 10.16 -17.83
N HIS A 129 -20.72 9.66 -18.68
CA HIS A 129 -21.75 10.43 -19.37
C HIS A 129 -23.01 10.57 -18.52
#